data_AF-A0A923HFU5-F1
#
_entry.id   AF-A0A923HFU5-F1
#
_cell.length_a   1.000
_cell.length_b   1.000
_cell.length_c   1.000
_cell.angle_alpha   90.00
_cell.angle_beta   90.00
_cell.angle_gamma   90.00
#
_symmetry.space_group_name_H-M   'P 1'
#
loop_
_entity.id
_entity.type
_entity.pdbx_description
1 polymer ?
#
loop_
_entity_poly.entity_id
_entity_poly.type
_entity_poly.pdbx_seq_one_letter_code
_entity_poly.pdbx_strand_id
1 'polypeptide(L)'
;MVIISVNILLLFKLGVNECIGMRKHAFNRIHIILAPLFLLACGINMEKEAMHPSSDSLGETKEYEAVLTCGFDPINQVRSEIAIQSCFSGGATNSDTKFQIKNAGKFRMYDAVSLNELGKRGSDGHSLHIALSKHYAIRAQNASSDFDLNLKIIDSSGAVTFQKTVGRYGLIETEN
;
A
#
# COMPACT_ATOMS: atom_id res chain seq x y z
N MET A 1 -34.52 30.61 53.31
CA MET A 1 -35.61 30.13 52.42
C MET A 1 -34.99 29.05 51.53
N VAL A 2 -34.80 27.82 52.03
CA VAL A 2 -35.75 26.68 52.12
C VAL A 2 -35.73 25.81 50.84
N ILE A 3 -35.04 24.66 50.98
CA ILE A 3 -35.31 23.28 50.49
C ILE A 3 -35.09 23.08 48.96
N ILE A 4 -34.34 22.08 48.46
CA ILE A 4 -34.66 20.63 48.43
C ILE A 4 -33.36 19.78 48.35
N SER A 5 -33.14 18.94 49.37
CA SER A 5 -32.42 17.65 49.27
C SER A 5 -33.21 16.70 48.37
N VAL A 6 -32.55 15.76 47.67
CA VAL A 6 -32.89 14.31 47.66
C VAL A 6 -32.16 13.56 46.52
N ASN A 7 -31.49 12.47 46.92
CA ASN A 7 -31.06 11.29 46.16
C ASN A 7 -29.84 11.34 45.23
N ILE A 8 -28.66 11.38 45.86
CA ILE A 8 -27.57 10.45 45.52
C ILE A 8 -27.93 9.09 46.13
N LEU A 9 -28.64 8.22 45.42
CA LEU A 9 -28.57 6.75 45.55
C LEU A 9 -29.54 6.06 44.57
N LEU A 10 -29.17 5.99 43.30
CA LEU A 10 -29.68 4.96 42.39
C LEU A 10 -28.60 4.64 41.36
N LEU A 11 -27.46 4.19 41.90
CA LEU A 11 -26.50 3.41 41.16
C LEU A 11 -27.04 1.98 41.02
N PHE A 12 -26.75 1.38 39.86
CA PHE A 12 -26.87 -0.04 39.55
C PHE A 12 -28.27 -0.63 39.45
N LYS A 13 -28.98 -0.26 38.39
CA LYS A 13 -29.79 -1.22 37.61
C LYS A 13 -30.12 -0.60 36.28
N LEU A 14 -29.40 -1.01 35.24
CA LEU A 14 -29.82 -1.14 33.83
C LEU A 14 -28.57 -1.60 33.07
N GLY A 15 -28.48 -2.91 32.86
CA GLY A 15 -27.55 -3.47 31.88
C GLY A 15 -28.06 -3.16 30.49
N VAL A 16 -27.18 -2.65 29.62
CA VAL A 16 -27.36 -2.41 28.19
C VAL A 16 -25.91 -2.41 27.66
N ASN A 17 -25.36 -3.43 26.99
CA ASN A 17 -25.85 -4.14 25.82
C ASN A 17 -26.45 -3.19 24.78
N GLU A 18 -25.60 -2.31 24.21
CA GLU A 18 -25.73 -1.75 22.85
C GLU A 18 -24.58 -0.76 22.59
N CYS A 19 -23.40 -1.28 22.26
CA CYS A 19 -22.32 -0.51 21.62
C CYS A 19 -22.03 -1.11 20.24
N ILE A 20 -23.06 -1.29 19.42
CA ILE A 20 -22.90 -1.66 18.01
C ILE A 20 -23.97 -0.91 17.22
N GLY A 21 -23.58 0.17 16.55
CA GLY A 21 -24.45 0.84 15.59
C GLY A 21 -24.02 2.26 15.32
N MET A 22 -23.78 2.57 14.04
CA MET A 22 -23.55 3.91 13.49
C MET A 22 -22.11 4.44 13.48
N ARG A 23 -21.24 3.79 12.70
CA ARG A 23 -20.23 4.51 11.91
C ARG A 23 -20.70 4.60 10.47
N LYS A 24 -21.46 5.66 10.15
CA LYS A 24 -21.60 6.23 8.80
C LYS A 24 -22.35 7.55 8.89
N HIS A 25 -21.76 8.57 8.26
CA HIS A 25 -22.24 9.95 8.05
C HIS A 25 -22.11 10.96 9.20
N ALA A 26 -21.57 12.12 8.80
CA ALA A 26 -21.57 13.43 9.46
C ALA A 26 -20.27 13.82 10.22
N PHE A 27 -19.17 13.96 9.46
CA PHE A 27 -18.12 14.93 9.83
C PHE A 27 -18.44 16.24 9.11
N ASN A 28 -19.25 17.10 9.71
CA ASN A 28 -19.36 18.49 9.28
C ASN A 28 -19.68 19.39 10.48
N ARG A 29 -18.74 20.29 10.80
CA ARG A 29 -18.83 21.47 11.67
C ARG A 29 -19.40 21.28 13.08
N ILE A 30 -18.54 21.41 14.10
CA ILE A 30 -18.70 22.36 15.22
C ILE A 30 -17.37 22.42 15.99
N HIS A 31 -17.08 23.63 16.49
CA HIS A 31 -15.85 24.05 17.13
C HIS A 31 -15.42 23.21 18.34
N ILE A 32 -14.10 23.07 18.40
CA ILE A 32 -13.24 22.85 19.57
C ILE A 32 -13.80 23.53 20.83
N ILE A 33 -14.01 22.73 21.88
CA ILE A 33 -13.77 22.98 23.33
C ILE A 33 -14.64 21.94 24.06
N LEU A 34 -14.04 20.79 24.41
CA LEU A 34 -14.45 19.77 25.41
C LEU A 34 -13.85 18.40 25.04
N ALA A 35 -12.55 18.37 24.72
CA ALA A 35 -11.82 17.14 24.38
C ALA A 35 -11.06 16.47 25.54
N PRO A 36 -10.95 16.98 26.79
CA PRO A 36 -10.26 16.24 27.83
C PRO A 36 -11.20 15.87 28.99
N LEU A 37 -12.28 15.12 28.74
CA LEU A 37 -13.04 14.50 29.83
C LEU A 37 -13.87 13.25 29.45
N PHE A 38 -13.89 12.85 28.18
CA PHE A 38 -14.55 11.61 27.75
C PHE A 38 -13.62 10.39 27.64
N LEU A 39 -12.32 10.56 27.94
CA LEU A 39 -11.28 9.53 27.78
C LEU A 39 -10.94 8.76 29.08
N LEU A 40 -11.69 8.93 30.17
CA LEU A 40 -11.37 8.28 31.46
C LEU A 40 -12.39 7.25 31.98
N ALA A 41 -13.40 6.87 31.19
CA ALA A 41 -14.40 5.87 31.59
C ALA A 41 -14.58 4.71 30.59
N CYS A 42 -13.62 4.52 29.68
CA CYS A 42 -13.56 3.31 28.86
C CYS A 42 -12.16 2.71 29.03
N GLY A 43 -12.05 1.71 29.90
CA GLY A 43 -10.88 0.84 30.00
C GLY A 43 -10.77 0.02 28.72
N ILE A 44 -10.19 0.61 27.69
CA ILE A 44 -9.80 -0.12 26.48
C ILE A 44 -8.50 -0.84 26.80
N ASN A 45 -8.63 -2.10 27.24
CA ASN A 45 -7.59 -3.09 26.99
C ASN A 45 -7.31 -3.09 25.49
N MET A 46 -6.15 -2.58 25.08
CA MET A 46 -5.61 -2.84 23.75
C MET A 46 -5.15 -4.30 23.70
N GLU A 47 -6.12 -5.21 23.68
CA GLU A 47 -5.87 -6.55 23.23
C GLU A 47 -5.55 -6.49 21.74
N LYS A 48 -4.43 -7.13 21.44
CA LYS A 48 -3.66 -7.06 20.22
C LYS A 48 -4.44 -7.78 19.12
N GLU A 49 -5.42 -7.12 18.51
CA GLU A 49 -6.06 -7.61 17.29
C GLU A 49 -5.10 -7.41 16.10
N ALA A 50 -4.14 -8.34 15.99
CA ALA A 50 -3.45 -8.60 14.75
C ALA A 50 -4.46 -9.22 13.77
N MET A 51 -5.24 -8.38 13.09
CA MET A 51 -6.24 -8.81 12.11
C MET A 51 -6.16 -7.95 10.85
N HIS A 52 -5.24 -8.31 9.95
CA HIS A 52 -5.50 -8.33 8.51
C HIS A 52 -4.39 -9.10 7.77
N PRO A 53 -4.68 -10.32 7.30
CA PRO A 53 -4.20 -10.75 6.01
C PRO A 53 -5.43 -10.98 5.13
N SER A 54 -5.76 -9.97 4.33
CA SER A 54 -6.47 -10.20 3.07
C SER A 54 -5.60 -9.65 1.93
N SER A 55 -4.32 -10.06 1.93
CA SER A 55 -3.68 -10.28 0.65
C SER A 55 -4.36 -11.50 0.07
N ASP A 56 -5.27 -11.28 -0.87
CA ASP A 56 -5.55 -12.26 -1.91
C ASP A 56 -4.25 -12.37 -2.75
N SER A 57 -3.20 -12.87 -2.12
CA SER A 57 -1.94 -13.19 -2.75
C SER A 57 -2.28 -14.22 -3.80
N LEU A 58 -1.80 -14.03 -5.02
CA LEU A 58 -1.68 -15.14 -5.96
C LEU A 58 -1.09 -16.34 -5.19
N GLY A 59 -1.95 -17.30 -4.85
CA GLY A 59 -1.66 -18.41 -3.93
C GLY A 59 -0.81 -19.49 -4.59
N GLU A 60 0.34 -19.10 -5.12
CA GLU A 60 1.35 -19.98 -5.66
C GLU A 60 2.65 -19.80 -4.88
N THR A 61 3.38 -20.90 -4.75
CA THR A 61 4.75 -20.91 -4.23
C THR A 61 5.57 -19.85 -4.97
N LYS A 62 6.08 -18.86 -4.23
CA LYS A 62 6.95 -17.82 -4.78
C LYS A 62 8.23 -18.49 -5.30
N GLU A 63 8.32 -18.69 -6.61
CA GLU A 63 9.50 -19.26 -7.28
C GLU A 63 10.46 -18.17 -7.75
N TYR A 64 9.92 -16.99 -8.05
CA TYR A 64 10.67 -15.82 -8.48
C TYR A 64 10.24 -14.57 -7.72
N GLU A 65 11.11 -13.56 -7.73
CA GLU A 65 10.83 -12.23 -7.22
C GLU A 65 11.19 -11.17 -8.26
N ALA A 66 10.21 -10.35 -8.63
CA ALA A 66 10.45 -9.12 -9.36
C ALA A 66 10.75 -7.99 -8.36
N VAL A 67 11.88 -7.33 -8.53
CA VAL A 67 12.25 -6.10 -7.83
C VAL A 67 12.18 -4.95 -8.83
N LEU A 68 11.18 -4.11 -8.65
CA LEU A 68 10.92 -2.95 -9.50
C LEU A 68 11.38 -1.67 -8.79
N THR A 69 12.21 -0.87 -9.44
CA THR A 69 12.72 0.40 -8.89
C THR A 69 12.57 1.52 -9.91
N CYS A 70 12.38 2.74 -9.39
CA CYS A 70 12.38 3.98 -10.16
C CYS A 70 13.38 4.94 -9.52
N GLY A 71 14.22 5.58 -10.32
CA GLY A 71 15.20 6.52 -9.80
C GLY A 71 16.06 7.11 -10.89
N PHE A 72 16.99 7.96 -10.50
CA PHE A 72 18.02 8.44 -11.42
C PHE A 72 19.11 7.38 -11.56
N ASP A 73 19.57 7.14 -12.79
CA ASP A 73 20.94 6.69 -13.00
C ASP A 73 21.83 7.92 -13.22
N PRO A 74 22.44 8.51 -12.17
CA PRO A 74 23.42 9.55 -12.42
C PRO A 74 24.68 8.90 -12.97
N ILE A 75 25.28 9.59 -13.93
CA ILE A 75 26.66 9.43 -14.43
C ILE A 75 27.71 9.25 -13.30
N ASN A 76 27.35 9.47 -12.03
CA ASN A 76 28.18 9.34 -10.82
C ASN A 76 27.69 8.30 -9.79
N GLN A 77 26.90 7.29 -10.17
CA GLN A 77 26.59 6.07 -9.40
C GLN A 77 25.88 6.23 -8.02
N VAL A 78 25.33 7.40 -7.68
CA VAL A 78 24.48 7.56 -6.49
C VAL A 78 23.01 7.45 -6.88
N ARG A 79 22.49 6.22 -6.90
CA ARG A 79 21.10 5.93 -7.25
C ARG A 79 20.15 6.50 -6.18
N SER A 80 19.48 7.60 -6.49
CA SER A 80 18.39 8.10 -5.66
C SER A 80 17.10 7.41 -6.09
N GLU A 81 16.62 6.49 -5.27
CA GLU A 81 15.37 5.79 -5.54
C GLU A 81 14.19 6.67 -5.10
N ILE A 82 13.20 6.78 -5.99
CA ILE A 82 11.98 7.55 -5.76
C ILE A 82 10.79 6.59 -5.71
N ALA A 83 9.63 7.11 -5.30
CA ALA A 83 8.37 6.41 -5.41
C ALA A 83 8.19 5.83 -6.82
N ILE A 84 7.97 4.52 -6.91
CA ILE A 84 7.85 3.78 -8.18
C ILE A 84 6.84 4.41 -9.16
N GLN A 85 5.78 5.01 -8.61
CA GLN A 85 4.74 5.73 -9.33
C GLN A 85 5.29 6.80 -10.26
N SER A 86 6.42 7.40 -9.92
CA SER A 86 7.05 8.48 -10.69
C SER A 86 7.49 8.03 -12.09
N CYS A 87 7.83 6.74 -12.27
CA CYS A 87 8.18 6.18 -13.58
C CYS A 87 6.95 5.83 -14.43
N PHE A 88 5.75 5.85 -13.85
CA PHE A 88 4.50 5.55 -14.56
C PHE A 88 3.61 6.78 -14.73
N SER A 89 3.96 7.90 -14.08
CA SER A 89 3.31 9.18 -14.31
C SER A 89 4.03 9.97 -15.40
N GLY A 90 3.30 10.38 -16.43
CA GLY A 90 3.82 11.16 -17.55
C GLY A 90 3.98 12.66 -17.23
N GLY A 91 3.54 13.10 -16.06
CA GLY A 91 3.50 14.50 -15.66
C GLY A 91 2.46 15.31 -16.44
N ALA A 92 2.62 16.64 -16.48
CA ALA A 92 1.62 17.54 -17.07
C ALA A 92 1.49 17.43 -18.60
N THR A 93 2.50 16.89 -19.28
CA THR A 93 2.63 16.96 -20.75
C THR A 93 2.68 15.59 -21.43
N ASN A 94 2.83 14.50 -20.68
CA ASN A 94 2.87 13.15 -21.25
C ASN A 94 1.80 12.25 -20.62
N SER A 95 1.43 11.19 -21.32
CA SER A 95 0.47 10.21 -20.83
C SER A 95 1.09 9.29 -19.78
N ASP A 96 0.30 8.96 -18.76
CA ASP A 96 0.64 7.89 -17.82
C ASP A 96 0.71 6.54 -18.53
N THR A 97 1.59 5.67 -18.05
CA THR A 97 1.72 4.29 -18.52
C THR A 97 1.20 3.32 -17.47
N LYS A 98 1.04 2.05 -17.87
CA LYS A 98 0.54 0.99 -16.98
C LYS A 98 1.56 -0.13 -16.84
N PHE A 99 1.56 -0.76 -15.68
CA PHE A 99 2.25 -2.02 -15.45
C PHE A 99 1.28 -3.17 -15.72
N GLN A 100 1.67 -4.10 -16.56
CA GLN A 100 0.88 -5.28 -16.89
C GLN A 100 1.60 -6.52 -16.39
N ILE A 101 0.84 -7.44 -15.80
CA ILE A 101 1.35 -8.71 -15.33
C ILE A 101 0.34 -9.82 -15.58
N LYS A 102 0.83 -10.93 -16.12
CA LYS A 102 0.20 -12.23 -16.03
C LYS A 102 1.04 -13.07 -15.08
N ASN A 103 0.44 -13.62 -14.05
CA ASN A 103 1.15 -14.45 -13.07
C ASN A 103 0.17 -15.50 -12.56
N ALA A 104 0.57 -16.76 -12.40
CA ALA A 104 -0.34 -17.86 -12.04
C ALA A 104 -1.57 -17.96 -12.99
N GLY A 105 -1.37 -17.64 -14.27
CA GLY A 105 -2.47 -17.55 -15.26
C GLY A 105 -3.42 -16.35 -15.12
N LYS A 106 -3.29 -15.53 -14.06
CA LYS A 106 -4.14 -14.35 -13.82
C LYS A 106 -3.51 -13.10 -14.40
N PHE A 107 -4.24 -12.40 -15.27
CA PHE A 107 -3.82 -11.12 -15.85
C PHE A 107 -4.38 -9.94 -15.04
N ARG A 108 -3.53 -8.95 -14.76
CA ARG A 108 -3.92 -7.66 -14.17
C ARG A 108 -3.11 -6.52 -14.78
N MET A 109 -3.70 -5.34 -14.75
CA MET A 109 -3.05 -4.08 -15.11
C MET A 109 -3.16 -3.11 -13.96
N TYR A 110 -2.08 -2.39 -13.69
CA TYR A 110 -1.97 -1.41 -12.62
C TYR A 110 -1.60 -0.07 -13.24
N ASP A 111 -2.38 0.95 -12.90
CA ASP A 111 -2.00 2.34 -13.12
C ASP A 111 -0.99 2.79 -12.05
N ALA A 112 -0.48 4.01 -12.18
CA ALA A 112 0.52 4.53 -11.25
C ALA A 112 0.02 4.48 -9.79
N VAL A 113 -1.24 4.79 -9.53
CA VAL A 113 -1.76 4.88 -8.15
C VAL A 113 -1.99 3.51 -7.50
N SER A 114 -2.36 2.50 -8.29
CA SER A 114 -2.62 1.12 -7.82
C SER A 114 -1.37 0.24 -7.78
N LEU A 115 -0.20 0.72 -8.21
CA LEU A 115 1.05 -0.06 -8.19
C LEU A 115 1.43 -0.62 -6.82
N ASN A 116 1.02 0.03 -5.72
CA ASN A 116 1.30 -0.47 -4.38
C ASN A 116 0.57 -1.78 -4.06
N GLU A 117 -0.52 -2.09 -4.78
CA GLU A 117 -1.30 -3.32 -4.59
C GLU A 117 -0.65 -4.55 -5.22
N LEU A 118 0.29 -4.32 -6.15
CA LEU A 118 0.95 -5.37 -6.93
C LEU A 118 1.97 -6.17 -6.10
N GLY A 119 2.49 -5.59 -5.01
CA GLY A 119 3.58 -6.18 -4.26
C GLY A 119 3.80 -5.56 -2.88
N LYS A 120 4.92 -5.91 -2.26
CA LYS A 120 5.34 -5.35 -0.97
C LYS A 120 6.45 -4.34 -1.18
N ARG A 121 6.48 -3.31 -0.36
CA ARG A 121 7.61 -2.37 -0.37
C ARG A 121 8.84 -3.05 0.24
N GLY A 122 9.99 -2.88 -0.40
CA GLY A 122 11.28 -3.31 0.14
C GLY A 122 11.63 -2.55 1.42
N SER A 123 12.63 -3.04 2.14
CA SER A 123 13.13 -2.39 3.37
C SER A 123 13.73 -1.01 3.11
N ASP A 124 14.13 -0.73 1.87
CA ASP A 124 14.58 0.59 1.41
C ASP A 124 13.43 1.62 1.33
N GLY A 125 12.17 1.19 1.39
CA GLY A 125 11.00 2.07 1.25
C GLY A 125 10.69 2.52 -0.18
N HIS A 126 11.50 2.14 -1.17
CA HIS A 126 11.41 2.63 -2.56
C HIS A 126 11.23 1.52 -3.59
N SER A 127 11.78 0.33 -3.38
CA SER A 127 11.64 -0.81 -4.28
C SER A 127 10.32 -1.54 -4.08
N LEU A 128 9.67 -1.94 -5.18
CA LEU A 128 8.46 -2.76 -5.14
C LEU A 128 8.83 -4.22 -5.43
N HIS A 129 8.58 -5.08 -4.45
CA HIS A 129 8.85 -6.51 -4.49
C HIS A 129 7.58 -7.29 -4.83
N ILE A 130 7.60 -8.02 -5.94
CA ILE A 130 6.46 -8.71 -6.50
C ILE A 130 6.77 -10.21 -6.50
N ALA A 131 5.94 -10.99 -5.81
CA ALA A 131 6.06 -12.45 -5.84
C ALA A 131 5.59 -12.98 -7.19
N LEU A 132 6.43 -13.78 -7.84
CA LEU A 132 6.15 -14.38 -9.14
C LEU A 132 6.12 -15.91 -9.01
N SER A 133 5.17 -16.51 -9.71
CA SER A 133 5.11 -17.95 -9.93
C SER A 133 6.11 -18.38 -10.98
N LYS A 134 6.14 -19.68 -11.28
CA LYS A 134 6.89 -20.22 -12.41
C LYS A 134 6.49 -19.60 -13.75
N HIS A 135 5.20 -19.31 -13.91
CA HIS A 135 4.64 -18.85 -15.18
C HIS A 135 4.18 -17.40 -15.06
N TYR A 136 5.01 -16.50 -15.55
CA TYR A 136 4.73 -15.08 -15.52
C TYR A 136 5.03 -14.41 -16.85
N ALA A 137 4.37 -13.28 -17.08
CA ALA A 137 4.69 -12.33 -18.13
C ALA A 137 4.52 -10.92 -17.57
N ILE A 138 5.52 -10.06 -17.77
CA ILE A 138 5.53 -8.68 -17.32
C ILE A 138 5.71 -7.77 -18.53
N ARG A 139 4.91 -6.71 -18.60
CA ARG A 139 5.09 -5.60 -19.54
C ARG A 139 4.97 -4.28 -18.79
N ALA A 140 6.01 -3.47 -18.84
CA ALA A 140 6.06 -2.18 -18.17
C ALA A 140 6.74 -1.13 -19.05
N GLN A 141 6.10 0.01 -19.24
CA GLN A 141 6.66 1.12 -20.01
C GLN A 141 6.93 2.30 -19.09
N ASN A 142 8.08 2.92 -19.21
CA ASN A 142 8.39 4.14 -18.47
C ASN A 142 7.70 5.35 -19.12
N ALA A 143 6.94 6.13 -18.35
CA ALA A 143 6.34 7.39 -18.78
C ALA A 143 7.25 8.61 -18.53
N SER A 144 8.18 8.49 -17.58
CA SER A 144 8.95 9.62 -17.06
C SER A 144 10.07 10.06 -17.98
N SER A 145 10.29 11.38 -18.09
CA SER A 145 11.54 11.97 -18.63
C SER A 145 12.75 11.73 -17.77
N ASP A 146 12.50 11.74 -16.47
CA ASP A 146 13.48 12.19 -15.50
C ASP A 146 14.08 11.01 -14.75
N PHE A 147 13.39 9.87 -14.78
CA PHE A 147 13.75 8.67 -14.04
C PHE A 147 13.85 7.47 -14.96
N ASP A 148 14.74 6.56 -14.60
CA ASP A 148 14.86 5.24 -15.21
C ASP A 148 14.01 4.22 -14.46
N LEU A 149 13.27 3.44 -15.24
CA LEU A 149 12.55 2.27 -14.76
C LEU A 149 13.45 1.05 -14.83
N ASN A 150 13.50 0.31 -13.74
CA ASN A 150 14.41 -0.80 -13.57
C ASN A 150 13.66 -2.02 -13.06
N LEU A 151 13.80 -3.15 -13.75
CA LEU A 151 13.26 -4.43 -13.35
C LEU A 151 14.39 -5.45 -13.20
N LYS A 152 14.42 -6.13 -12.06
CA LYS A 152 15.28 -7.28 -11.79
C LYS A 152 14.41 -8.48 -11.40
N ILE A 153 14.63 -9.64 -12.00
CA ILE A 153 14.01 -10.90 -11.59
C ILE A 153 15.06 -11.78 -10.93
N ILE A 154 14.71 -12.28 -9.74
CA ILE A 154 15.55 -13.15 -8.93
C ILE A 154 14.83 -14.49 -8.80
N ASP A 155 15.52 -15.61 -9.03
CA ASP A 155 14.97 -16.94 -8.78
C ASP A 155 15.06 -17.36 -7.30
N SER A 156 14.52 -18.54 -6.99
CA SER A 156 14.52 -19.09 -5.63
C SER A 156 15.91 -19.39 -5.06
N SER A 157 16.95 -19.51 -5.90
CA SER A 157 18.34 -19.65 -5.47
C SER A 157 19.01 -18.33 -5.12
N GLY A 158 18.36 -17.20 -5.45
CA GLY A 158 18.90 -15.86 -5.30
C GLY A 158 19.65 -15.37 -6.55
N ALA A 159 19.66 -16.13 -7.64
CA ALA A 159 20.32 -15.73 -8.87
C ALA A 159 19.46 -14.74 -9.67
N VAL A 160 20.10 -13.74 -10.28
CA VAL A 160 19.44 -12.80 -11.18
C VAL A 160 19.27 -13.45 -12.54
N THR A 161 18.02 -13.70 -12.94
CA THR A 161 17.68 -14.35 -14.22
C THR A 161 17.29 -13.34 -15.30
N PHE A 162 16.90 -12.13 -14.91
CA PHE A 162 16.61 -11.04 -15.82
C PHE A 162 16.91 -9.70 -15.17
N GLN A 163 17.49 -8.77 -15.92
CA GLN A 163 17.63 -7.39 -15.49
C GLN A 163 17.55 -6.46 -16.70
N LYS A 164 16.73 -5.40 -16.59
CA LYS A 164 16.62 -4.37 -17.63
C LYS A 164 16.35 -3.01 -17.02
N THR A 165 17.00 -2.01 -17.60
CA THR A 165 16.86 -0.58 -17.29
C THR A 165 16.39 0.14 -18.52
N VAL A 166 15.42 1.04 -18.38
CA VAL A 166 14.91 1.85 -19.48
C VAL A 166 14.60 3.28 -19.04
N GLY A 167 15.03 4.25 -19.83
CA GLY A 167 14.61 5.65 -19.70
C GLY A 167 13.23 5.90 -20.31
N ARG A 168 12.92 7.17 -20.57
CA ARG A 168 11.62 7.64 -21.08
C ARG A 168 11.12 6.80 -22.26
N TYR A 169 9.86 6.36 -22.18
CA TYR A 169 9.15 5.55 -23.16
C TYR A 169 9.74 4.17 -23.45
N GLY A 170 10.85 3.83 -22.82
CA GLY A 170 11.43 2.51 -22.97
C GLY A 170 10.54 1.45 -22.32
N LEU A 171 10.56 0.28 -22.94
CA LEU A 171 9.68 -0.84 -22.65
C LEU A 171 10.47 -2.01 -22.05
N ILE A 172 10.00 -2.51 -20.92
CA ILE A 172 10.46 -3.76 -20.31
C ILE A 172 9.41 -4.82 -20.59
N GLU A 173 9.83 -5.92 -21.20
CA GLU A 173 9.04 -7.12 -21.43
C GLU A 173 9.87 -8.34 -21.07
N THR A 174 9.27 -9.27 -20.33
CA THR A 174 9.89 -10.53 -19.94
C THR A 174 8.82 -11.55 -19.56
N GLU A 175 9.09 -12.82 -19.79
CA GLU A 175 8.22 -13.95 -19.46
C GLU A 175 9.04 -15.21 -19.14
N ASN A 176 8.37 -16.18 -18.50
CA ASN A 176 8.90 -17.51 -18.18
C ASN A 176 7.81 -18.57 -18.21
#